data_AF-A0A2T3NIC9-F1
#
_entry.id   AF-A0A2T3NIC9-F1
#
_cell.length_a   1.000
_cell.length_b   1.000
_cell.length_c   1.000
_cell.angle_alpha   90.00
_cell.angle_beta   90.00
_cell.angle_gamma   90.00
#
_symmetry.space_group_name_H-M   'P 1'
#
loop_
_entity.id
_entity.type
_entity.pdbx_description
1 polymer ?
#
loop_
_entity_poly.entity_id
_entity_poly.type
_entity_poly.pdbx_seq_one_letter_code
_entity_poly.pdbx_strand_id
1 'polypeptide(L)'
;MRPVERGTIPKDDNGNDVAYSKYQDSRGDLIKRLGDYCSYCEMQLDASLAVEHVQPKKPKGANQVIQSRLLDWNNFLLACTNCNSNKGSTDIVLSDYIWPDKNNTFKAIEYQKGGIVRVSPTVISPLKEKVERLINLVGLTKQPSIEKEASDRRWNKRRIVWDKAERAKDRLQKCNNDYMREQIIETAESDGFWSVWMTVFYQDADMLNRLLSAASYKGTSRQSFDQNGSPLIRVAGEI
;
A
#
# COMPACT_ATOMS: atom_id res chain seq x y z
N MET A 1 2.77 -3.56 -3.58
CA MET A 1 2.09 -2.59 -2.72
C MET A 1 0.82 -2.22 -3.45
N ARG A 2 -0.32 -2.04 -2.80
CA ARG A 2 -1.60 -1.78 -3.47
C ARG A 2 -1.49 -0.43 -4.16
N PRO A 3 -1.67 -0.35 -5.48
CA PRO A 3 -1.72 0.94 -6.17
C PRO A 3 -3.04 1.62 -5.80
N VAL A 4 -2.96 2.87 -5.36
CA VAL A 4 -4.11 3.61 -4.84
C VAL A 4 -4.40 4.89 -5.61
N GLU A 5 -5.61 5.39 -5.43
CA GLU A 5 -6.17 6.62 -5.96
C GLU A 5 -6.72 7.42 -4.79
N ARG A 6 -5.87 8.32 -4.25
CA ARG A 6 -6.29 9.25 -3.20
C ARG A 6 -7.36 10.22 -3.70
N GLY A 7 -7.35 10.60 -4.97
CA GLY A 7 -8.24 11.61 -5.57
C GLY A 7 -7.87 13.07 -5.19
N THR A 8 -8.63 14.04 -5.72
CA THR A 8 -8.48 15.49 -5.45
C THR A 8 -8.86 15.85 -4.02
N ILE A 9 -8.49 16.99 -3.46
CA ILE A 9 -8.91 17.34 -2.10
C ILE A 9 -10.45 17.22 -1.91
N PRO A 10 -10.95 16.71 -0.77
CA PRO A 10 -12.39 16.63 -0.50
C PRO A 10 -13.05 18.01 -0.54
N LYS A 11 -14.37 18.01 -0.78
CA LYS A 11 -15.20 19.21 -0.75
C LYS A 11 -15.98 19.29 0.57
N ASP A 12 -16.15 20.49 1.10
CA ASP A 12 -17.07 20.77 2.20
C ASP A 12 -18.54 20.81 1.72
N ASP A 13 -19.48 21.03 2.64
CA ASP A 13 -20.91 21.09 2.34
C ASP A 13 -21.29 22.23 1.37
N ASN A 14 -20.40 23.22 1.21
CA ASN A 14 -20.57 24.35 0.29
C ASN A 14 -19.86 24.13 -1.06
N GLY A 15 -19.24 22.97 -1.29
CA GLY A 15 -18.52 22.64 -2.52
C GLY A 15 -17.10 23.21 -2.62
N ASN A 16 -16.58 23.81 -1.55
CA ASN A 16 -15.21 24.33 -1.50
C ASN A 16 -14.22 23.24 -1.09
N ASP A 17 -12.95 23.38 -1.46
CA ASP A 17 -11.91 22.47 -0.98
C ASP A 17 -11.81 22.55 0.55
N VAL A 18 -11.81 21.40 1.22
CA VAL A 18 -11.65 21.33 2.68
C VAL A 18 -10.32 21.94 3.09
N ALA A 19 -10.35 22.99 3.91
CA ALA A 19 -9.17 23.63 4.46
C ALA A 19 -8.79 22.99 5.81
N TYR A 20 -7.72 22.20 5.83
CA TYR A 20 -7.22 21.59 7.07
C TYR A 20 -6.39 22.58 7.87
N SER A 21 -6.67 22.71 9.17
CA SER A 21 -5.81 23.50 10.08
C SER A 21 -4.60 22.69 10.55
N LYS A 22 -4.78 21.38 10.71
CA LYS A 22 -3.71 20.42 11.00
C LYS A 22 -3.79 19.29 9.99
N TYR A 23 -2.65 18.79 9.53
CA TYR A 23 -2.64 17.65 8.60
C TYR A 23 -3.30 16.40 9.19
N GLN A 24 -3.31 16.23 10.53
CA GLN A 24 -4.02 15.11 11.16
C GLN A 24 -5.52 15.15 10.93
N ASP A 25 -6.10 16.33 10.68
CA ASP A 25 -7.54 16.48 10.43
C ASP A 25 -7.93 15.80 9.11
N SER A 26 -6.99 15.63 8.17
CA SER A 26 -7.21 14.92 6.90
C SER A 26 -7.26 13.40 7.05
N ARG A 27 -6.99 12.85 8.24
CA ARG A 27 -6.94 11.40 8.48
C ARG A 27 -8.25 10.71 8.12
N GLY A 28 -9.37 11.28 8.57
CA GLY A 28 -10.69 10.71 8.33
C GLY A 28 -11.00 10.60 6.84
N ASP A 29 -10.71 11.66 6.08
CA ASP A 29 -10.98 11.67 4.65
C ASP A 29 -10.03 10.79 3.85
N LEU A 30 -8.76 10.67 4.26
CA LEU A 30 -7.85 9.67 3.70
C LEU A 30 -8.36 8.25 3.94
N ILE A 31 -8.83 7.91 5.15
CA ILE A 31 -9.39 6.58 5.44
C ILE A 31 -10.66 6.32 4.62
N LYS A 32 -11.55 7.31 4.48
CA LYS A 32 -12.75 7.17 3.64
C LYS A 32 -12.40 6.81 2.19
N ARG A 33 -11.27 7.31 1.68
CA ARG A 33 -10.85 7.12 0.28
C ARG A 33 -9.95 5.93 0.05
N LEU A 34 -9.07 5.62 0.99
CA LEU A 34 -8.03 4.61 0.83
C LEU A 34 -8.31 3.35 1.67
N GLY A 35 -9.30 3.37 2.55
CA GLY A 35 -9.46 2.38 3.60
C GLY A 35 -8.44 2.57 4.74
N ASP A 36 -8.57 1.76 5.77
CA ASP A 36 -7.76 1.74 6.99
C ASP A 36 -6.52 0.84 6.85
N TYR A 37 -5.88 0.91 5.68
CA TYR A 37 -4.67 0.17 5.35
C TYR A 37 -3.47 1.11 5.23
N CYS A 38 -2.32 0.66 5.71
CA CYS A 38 -1.05 1.32 5.40
C CYS A 38 -0.81 1.30 3.88
N SER A 39 -0.63 2.47 3.25
CA SER A 39 -0.39 2.60 1.81
C SER A 39 0.92 1.94 1.34
N TYR A 40 1.83 1.60 2.28
CA TYR A 40 3.11 0.97 1.98
C TYR A 40 3.14 -0.54 2.28
N CYS A 41 2.88 -0.95 3.52
CA CYS A 41 2.94 -2.38 3.89
C CYS A 41 1.59 -3.09 3.85
N GLU A 42 0.50 -2.37 3.60
CA GLU A 42 -0.87 -2.89 3.45
C GLU A 42 -1.43 -3.57 4.69
N MET A 43 -0.76 -3.49 5.83
CA MET A 43 -1.34 -3.90 7.09
C MET A 43 -2.61 -3.09 7.34
N GLN A 44 -3.70 -3.79 7.66
CA GLN A 44 -4.92 -3.19 8.17
C GLN A 44 -4.69 -2.74 9.61
N LEU A 45 -5.14 -1.53 9.96
CA LEU A 45 -4.95 -0.95 11.28
C LEU A 45 -6.19 -0.15 11.72
N ASP A 46 -6.97 -0.73 12.65
CA ASP A 46 -8.08 -0.03 13.31
C ASP A 46 -7.60 1.22 14.09
N ALA A 47 -6.42 1.11 14.69
CA ALA A 47 -5.80 2.14 15.51
C ALA A 47 -4.38 2.48 15.02
N SER A 48 -3.92 3.68 15.34
CA SER A 48 -2.54 4.13 15.10
C SER A 48 -2.11 4.21 13.62
N LEU A 49 -3.03 4.08 12.67
CA LEU A 49 -2.79 4.47 11.29
C LEU A 49 -2.65 5.99 11.20
N ALA A 50 -1.51 6.51 10.75
CA ALA A 50 -1.22 7.94 10.76
C ALA A 50 -1.29 8.55 9.35
N VAL A 51 -1.55 9.86 9.28
CA VAL A 51 -1.30 10.65 8.06
C VAL A 51 0.21 10.79 7.92
N GLU A 52 0.72 10.36 6.77
CA GLU A 52 2.13 10.44 6.42
C GLU A 52 2.37 11.43 5.29
N HIS A 53 3.39 12.27 5.46
CA HIS A 53 3.87 13.19 4.44
C HIS A 53 4.83 12.48 3.49
N VAL A 54 4.49 12.31 2.21
CA VAL A 54 5.37 11.70 1.19
C VAL A 54 6.73 12.40 1.17
N GLN A 55 6.75 13.73 1.08
CA GLN A 55 7.88 14.58 1.40
C GLN A 55 7.71 15.18 2.80
N PRO A 56 8.66 14.96 3.73
CA PRO A 56 8.48 15.43 5.10
C PRO A 56 8.33 16.96 5.15
N LYS A 57 7.39 17.41 5.98
CA LYS A 57 7.17 18.83 6.30
C LYS A 57 8.37 19.50 6.96
N LYS A 58 9.25 18.73 7.60
CA LYS A 58 10.51 19.20 8.19
C LYS A 58 11.58 18.13 7.94
N PRO A 59 12.29 18.21 6.82
CA PRO A 59 13.34 17.24 6.52
C PRO A 59 14.50 17.29 7.52
N LYS A 60 15.31 16.23 7.58
CA LYS A 60 16.49 16.18 8.46
C LYS A 60 17.44 17.35 8.12
N GLY A 61 17.81 18.12 9.13
CA GLY A 61 18.67 19.30 8.97
C GLY A 61 17.92 20.59 8.61
N ALA A 62 16.60 20.55 8.36
CA ALA A 62 15.81 21.76 8.14
C ALA A 62 15.57 22.50 9.46
N ASN A 63 15.85 23.81 9.47
CA ASN A 63 15.61 24.67 10.63
C ASN A 63 14.12 24.97 10.84
N GLN A 64 13.33 25.00 9.77
CA GLN A 64 11.92 25.36 9.79
C GLN A 64 11.06 24.33 9.06
N VAL A 65 9.75 24.39 9.32
CA VAL A 65 8.75 23.61 8.59
C VAL A 65 8.56 24.22 7.20
N ILE A 66 8.62 23.37 6.17
CA ILE A 66 8.32 23.71 4.79
C ILE A 66 6.78 23.79 4.65
N GLN A 67 6.24 25.01 4.67
CA GLN A 67 4.80 25.25 4.70
C GLN A 67 4.06 24.67 3.49
N SER A 68 4.68 24.73 2.31
CA SER A 68 4.10 24.14 1.08
C SER A 68 3.92 22.62 1.14
N ARG A 69 4.60 21.92 2.05
CA ARG A 69 4.45 20.46 2.27
C ARG A 69 3.53 20.13 3.43
N LEU A 70 3.27 21.07 4.33
CA LEU A 70 2.64 20.82 5.63
C LEU A 70 1.18 20.38 5.49
N LEU A 71 0.41 21.09 4.66
CA LEU A 71 -1.03 20.94 4.48
C LEU A 71 -1.41 20.49 3.06
N ASP A 72 -0.43 20.13 2.24
CA ASP A 72 -0.68 19.68 0.87
C ASP A 72 -1.30 18.28 0.86
N TRP A 73 -2.58 18.21 0.47
CA TRP A 73 -3.31 16.96 0.27
C TRP A 73 -2.58 15.99 -0.65
N ASN A 74 -1.90 16.50 -1.69
CA ASN A 74 -1.17 15.66 -2.64
C ASN A 74 0.10 15.04 -2.07
N ASN A 75 0.53 15.55 -0.92
CA ASN A 75 1.67 15.07 -0.16
C ASN A 75 1.26 14.07 0.93
N PHE A 76 -0.02 13.66 1.04
CA PHE A 76 -0.48 12.77 2.11
C PHE A 76 -0.77 11.34 1.64
N LEU A 77 -0.39 10.38 2.49
CA LEU A 77 -0.79 8.97 2.45
C LEU A 77 -1.11 8.47 3.87
N LEU A 78 -1.52 7.20 3.99
CA LEU A 78 -1.70 6.54 5.28
C LEU A 78 -0.53 5.60 5.56
N ALA A 79 0.06 5.66 6.75
CA ALA A 79 1.17 4.80 7.12
C ALA A 79 1.01 4.22 8.53
N CYS A 80 1.40 2.96 8.69
CA CYS A 80 1.60 2.38 10.01
C CYS A 80 2.86 2.94 10.66
N THR A 81 2.96 2.81 11.99
CA THR A 81 4.11 3.26 12.78
C THR A 81 5.44 2.78 12.21
N ASN A 82 5.57 1.52 11.82
CA ASN A 82 6.84 0.99 11.31
C ASN A 82 7.22 1.57 9.95
N CYS A 83 6.28 1.71 9.01
CA CYS A 83 6.57 2.35 7.71
C CYS A 83 6.96 3.82 7.91
N ASN A 84 6.20 4.54 8.73
CA ASN A 84 6.45 5.95 9.03
C ASN A 84 7.82 6.14 9.72
N SER A 85 8.10 5.39 10.78
CA SER A 85 9.38 5.48 11.52
C SER A 85 10.59 5.10 10.67
N ASN A 86 10.46 4.14 9.74
CA ASN A 86 11.55 3.80 8.82
C ASN A 86 11.85 4.93 7.84
N LYS A 87 10.81 5.54 7.25
CA LYS A 87 10.97 6.66 6.32
C LYS A 87 11.52 7.89 7.03
N GLY A 88 10.98 8.18 8.22
CA GLY A 88 11.36 9.30 9.06
C GLY A 88 11.28 10.64 8.32
N SER A 89 12.25 11.52 8.58
CA SER A 89 12.36 12.83 7.95
C SER A 89 13.35 12.87 6.79
N THR A 90 13.55 11.75 6.08
CA THR A 90 14.42 11.70 4.91
C THR A 90 13.91 12.67 3.84
N ASP A 91 14.73 13.65 3.44
CA ASP A 91 14.36 14.53 2.34
C ASP A 91 14.49 13.76 1.03
N ILE A 92 13.42 13.75 0.24
CA ILE A 92 13.36 12.96 -0.98
C ILE A 92 13.02 13.84 -2.18
N VAL A 93 13.57 13.47 -3.33
CA VAL A 93 13.18 13.97 -4.65
C VAL A 93 12.15 13.01 -5.22
N LEU A 94 10.92 13.47 -5.46
CA LEU A 94 9.80 12.57 -5.81
C LEU A 94 10.07 11.70 -7.04
N SER A 95 10.75 12.25 -8.05
CA SER A 95 11.07 11.57 -9.32
C SER A 95 12.06 10.40 -9.18
N ASP A 96 12.76 10.33 -8.06
CA ASP A 96 13.74 9.28 -7.77
C ASP A 96 13.11 8.01 -7.19
N TYR A 97 11.79 8.01 -6.98
CA TYR A 97 11.04 6.94 -6.36
C TYR A 97 9.84 6.57 -7.23
N ILE A 98 9.25 5.43 -6.94
CA ILE A 98 7.85 5.16 -7.27
C ILE A 98 6.99 5.32 -6.02
N TRP A 99 5.70 5.58 -6.19
CA TRP A 99 4.73 5.81 -5.11
C TRP A 99 3.42 5.08 -5.37
N PRO A 100 2.78 4.53 -4.33
CA PRO A 100 1.54 3.75 -4.50
C PRO A 100 0.39 4.59 -5.06
N ASP A 101 0.35 5.90 -4.84
CA ASP A 101 -0.68 6.79 -5.39
C ASP A 101 -0.37 7.31 -6.80
N LYS A 102 0.82 7.02 -7.35
CA LYS A 102 1.27 7.49 -8.66
C LYS A 102 1.51 6.36 -9.65
N ASN A 103 1.95 5.20 -9.17
CA ASN A 103 2.44 4.09 -10.00
C ASN A 103 1.70 2.79 -9.71
N ASN A 104 1.84 1.79 -10.58
CA ASN A 104 1.46 0.41 -10.26
C ASN A 104 2.57 -0.27 -9.44
N THR A 105 2.67 0.09 -8.17
CA THR A 105 3.67 -0.48 -7.25
C THR A 105 3.46 -1.97 -6.98
N PHE A 106 2.28 -2.54 -7.28
CA PHE A 106 2.06 -3.98 -7.21
C PHE A 106 2.82 -4.71 -8.34
N LYS A 107 2.78 -4.17 -9.56
CA LYS A 107 3.55 -4.73 -10.69
C LYS A 107 5.07 -4.65 -10.48
N ALA A 108 5.52 -3.58 -9.82
CA ALA A 108 6.95 -3.32 -9.63
C ALA A 108 7.58 -4.11 -8.48
N ILE A 109 6.78 -4.63 -7.55
CA ILE A 109 7.25 -5.26 -6.31
C ILE A 109 6.73 -6.69 -6.25
N GLU A 110 7.65 -7.65 -6.16
CA GLU A 110 7.32 -9.06 -6.02
C GLU A 110 7.13 -9.43 -4.55
N TYR A 111 6.09 -10.22 -4.29
CA TYR A 111 5.75 -10.81 -3.00
C TYR A 111 5.87 -12.32 -3.12
N GLN A 112 6.53 -12.95 -2.15
CA GLN A 112 6.78 -14.39 -2.19
C GLN A 112 6.43 -15.08 -0.88
N LYS A 113 6.31 -16.40 -0.96
CA LYS A 113 6.21 -17.30 0.19
C LYS A 113 7.30 -16.98 1.21
N GLY A 114 6.97 -17.13 2.49
CA GLY A 114 7.86 -16.70 3.57
C GLY A 114 7.75 -15.21 3.91
N GLY A 115 6.82 -14.46 3.30
CA GLY A 115 6.62 -13.03 3.56
C GLY A 115 7.71 -12.14 2.96
N ILE A 116 8.45 -12.66 1.98
CA ILE A 116 9.56 -11.98 1.32
C ILE A 116 9.03 -10.94 0.35
N VAL A 117 9.74 -9.81 0.26
CA VAL A 117 9.52 -8.79 -0.75
C VAL A 117 10.82 -8.38 -1.41
N ARG A 118 10.75 -8.15 -2.72
CA ARG A 118 11.86 -7.67 -3.54
C ARG A 118 11.32 -6.92 -4.75
N VAL A 119 12.22 -6.32 -5.52
CA VAL A 119 11.86 -5.76 -6.82
C VAL A 119 11.42 -6.89 -7.75
N SER A 120 10.39 -6.66 -8.55
CA SER A 120 9.97 -7.62 -9.58
C SER A 120 11.14 -7.92 -10.53
N PRO A 121 11.39 -9.19 -10.90
CA PRO A 121 12.45 -9.56 -11.84
C PRO A 121 12.22 -9.00 -13.24
N THR A 122 10.99 -8.60 -13.57
CA THR A 122 10.64 -7.98 -14.85
C THR A 122 10.97 -6.48 -14.91
N VAL A 123 11.35 -5.87 -13.78
CA VAL A 123 11.70 -4.45 -13.71
C VAL A 123 13.20 -4.27 -13.90
N ILE A 124 13.56 -3.47 -14.90
CA ILE A 124 14.96 -3.17 -15.28
C ILE A 124 15.36 -1.75 -14.88
N SER A 125 16.67 -1.44 -14.97
CA SER A 125 17.17 -0.08 -14.72
C SER A 125 16.71 0.90 -15.80
N PRO A 126 16.47 2.19 -15.47
CA PRO A 126 16.69 2.81 -14.16
C PRO A 126 15.53 2.63 -13.17
N LEU A 127 14.39 2.06 -13.59
CA LEU A 127 13.21 1.91 -12.74
C LEU A 127 13.51 1.05 -11.50
N LYS A 128 14.28 -0.02 -11.67
CA LYS A 128 14.71 -0.92 -10.57
C LYS A 128 15.22 -0.14 -9.36
N GLU A 129 16.09 0.84 -9.58
CA GLU A 129 16.67 1.67 -8.52
C GLU A 129 15.60 2.48 -7.79
N LYS A 130 14.59 3.00 -8.51
CA LYS A 130 13.46 3.72 -7.91
C LYS A 130 12.62 2.82 -7.01
N VAL A 131 12.41 1.56 -7.42
CA VAL A 131 11.71 0.56 -6.59
C VAL A 131 12.51 0.23 -5.33
N GLU A 132 13.81 -0.01 -5.47
CA GLU A 132 14.70 -0.31 -4.34
C GLU A 132 14.72 0.84 -3.34
N ARG A 133 14.81 2.08 -3.83
CA ARG A 133 14.73 3.29 -3.00
C ARG A 133 13.43 3.33 -2.18
N LEU A 134 12.27 3.07 -2.77
CA LEU A 134 11.00 3.01 -2.01
C LEU A 134 11.01 1.88 -0.97
N ILE A 135 11.39 0.66 -1.38
CA ILE A 135 11.43 -0.52 -0.49
C ILE A 135 12.31 -0.24 0.73
N ASN A 136 13.49 0.35 0.51
CA ASN A 136 14.45 0.69 1.55
C ASN A 136 13.96 1.84 2.42
N LEU A 137 13.37 2.88 1.83
CA LEU A 137 12.84 4.05 2.54
C LEU A 137 11.84 3.64 3.62
N VAL A 138 10.91 2.74 3.30
CA VAL A 138 9.90 2.25 4.28
C VAL A 138 10.34 0.99 5.03
N GLY A 139 11.58 0.53 4.81
CA GLY A 139 12.16 -0.67 5.41
C GLY A 139 11.32 -1.92 5.18
N LEU A 140 10.74 -2.10 4.00
CA LEU A 140 9.73 -3.15 3.75
C LEU A 140 10.29 -4.57 3.83
N THR A 141 11.61 -4.73 3.63
CA THR A 141 12.37 -5.98 3.68
C THR A 141 12.95 -6.30 5.06
N LYS A 142 12.76 -5.42 6.07
CA LYS A 142 13.30 -5.66 7.41
C LYS A 142 12.74 -6.94 8.02
N GLN A 143 13.64 -7.79 8.48
CA GLN A 143 13.36 -8.98 9.28
C GLN A 143 13.85 -8.73 10.71
N PRO A 144 13.18 -9.26 11.73
CA PRO A 144 13.66 -9.15 13.11
C PRO A 144 15.05 -9.77 13.22
N SER A 145 16.00 -9.05 13.82
CA SER A 145 17.28 -9.64 14.22
C SER A 145 17.09 -10.47 15.49
N ILE A 146 17.89 -11.51 15.65
CA ILE A 146 17.88 -12.38 16.84
C ILE A 146 18.13 -11.57 18.14
N GLU A 147 18.78 -10.41 18.02
CA GLU A 147 19.24 -9.58 19.15
C GLU A 147 18.31 -8.43 19.53
N LYS A 148 17.30 -8.08 18.72
CA LYS A 148 16.39 -6.95 19.03
C LYS A 148 14.94 -7.38 18.94
N GLU A 149 14.26 -7.14 20.07
CA GLU A 149 12.85 -7.43 20.34
C GLU A 149 11.91 -7.11 19.17
N ALA A 150 10.81 -7.87 19.15
CA ALA A 150 9.74 -7.98 18.14
C ALA A 150 8.97 -6.68 17.79
N SER A 151 9.64 -5.53 17.69
CA SER A 151 9.06 -4.22 17.36
C SER A 151 8.54 -4.17 15.93
N ASP A 152 9.27 -4.74 14.96
CA ASP A 152 8.81 -4.85 13.57
C ASP A 152 8.37 -6.26 13.18
N ARG A 153 7.06 -6.50 13.27
CA ARG A 153 6.42 -7.78 12.94
C ARG A 153 5.85 -7.82 11.52
N ARG A 154 6.09 -6.79 10.69
CA ARG A 154 5.49 -6.69 9.34
C ARG A 154 5.82 -7.88 8.46
N TRP A 155 7.08 -8.34 8.47
CA TRP A 155 7.51 -9.52 7.73
C TRP A 155 6.75 -10.79 8.17
N ASN A 156 6.74 -11.09 9.48
CA ASN A 156 6.10 -12.30 9.98
C ASN A 156 4.57 -12.26 9.79
N LYS A 157 3.92 -11.10 9.96
CA LYS A 157 2.50 -10.94 9.67
C LYS A 157 2.20 -11.25 8.20
N ARG A 158 2.99 -10.70 7.27
CA ARG A 158 2.85 -10.99 5.83
C ARG A 158 3.05 -12.48 5.52
N ARG A 159 4.01 -13.14 6.15
CA ARG A 159 4.21 -14.59 6.04
C ARG A 159 2.97 -15.36 6.49
N ILE A 160 2.41 -15.03 7.65
CA ILE A 160 1.20 -15.68 8.17
C ILE A 160 0.01 -15.49 7.21
N VAL A 161 -0.14 -14.29 6.65
CA VAL A 161 -1.20 -14.02 5.67
C VAL A 161 -0.97 -14.79 4.37
N TRP A 162 0.27 -14.93 3.91
CA TRP A 162 0.59 -15.80 2.77
C TRP A 162 0.16 -17.24 3.02
N ASP A 163 0.54 -17.80 4.18
CA ASP A 163 0.16 -19.17 4.54
C ASP A 163 -1.37 -19.32 4.63
N LYS A 164 -2.09 -18.27 5.07
CA LYS A 164 -3.56 -18.26 5.10
C LYS A 164 -4.16 -18.21 3.69
N ALA A 165 -3.62 -17.36 2.81
CA ALA A 165 -4.07 -17.24 1.43
C ALA A 165 -3.87 -18.56 0.64
N GLU A 166 -2.74 -19.25 0.82
CA GLU A 166 -2.51 -20.58 0.22
C GLU A 166 -3.57 -21.59 0.70
N ARG A 167 -3.82 -21.67 2.02
CA ARG A 167 -4.88 -22.55 2.57
C ARG A 167 -6.27 -22.19 2.06
N ALA A 168 -6.56 -20.90 1.88
CA ALA A 168 -7.82 -20.42 1.31
C ALA A 168 -7.97 -20.87 -0.15
N LYS A 169 -6.91 -20.75 -0.96
CA LYS A 169 -6.89 -21.24 -2.35
C LYS A 169 -7.12 -22.75 -2.42
N ASP A 170 -6.46 -23.53 -1.55
CA ASP A 170 -6.65 -24.98 -1.49
C ASP A 170 -8.08 -25.38 -1.10
N ARG A 171 -8.71 -24.61 -0.19
CA ARG A 171 -10.10 -24.82 0.22
C ARG A 171 -11.07 -24.48 -0.91
N LEU A 172 -10.81 -23.38 -1.62
CA LEU A 172 -11.62 -22.98 -2.77
C LEU A 172 -11.60 -24.04 -3.87
N GLN A 173 -10.46 -24.68 -4.14
CA GLN A 173 -10.37 -25.78 -5.11
C GLN A 173 -11.24 -26.98 -4.74
N LYS A 174 -11.45 -27.24 -3.45
CA LYS A 174 -12.28 -28.34 -2.94
C LYS A 174 -13.77 -27.97 -2.85
N CYS A 175 -14.07 -26.69 -2.67
CA CYS A 175 -15.42 -26.18 -2.49
C CYS A 175 -15.54 -24.81 -3.19
N ASN A 176 -15.66 -24.85 -4.51
CA ASN A 176 -15.73 -23.65 -5.34
C ASN A 176 -17.18 -23.20 -5.51
N ASN A 177 -17.64 -22.34 -4.61
CA ASN A 177 -18.93 -21.65 -4.70
C ASN A 177 -18.79 -20.20 -4.26
N ASP A 178 -19.81 -19.39 -4.52
CA ASP A 178 -19.79 -17.95 -4.23
C ASP A 178 -19.59 -17.66 -2.74
N TYR A 179 -20.20 -18.42 -1.84
CA TYR A 179 -20.04 -18.24 -0.39
C TYR A 179 -18.58 -18.42 0.06
N MET A 180 -17.86 -19.42 -0.49
CA MET A 180 -16.44 -19.60 -0.20
C MET A 180 -15.61 -18.43 -0.73
N ARG A 181 -15.91 -17.96 -1.93
CA ARG A 181 -15.21 -16.80 -2.54
C ARG A 181 -15.44 -15.54 -1.71
N GLU A 182 -16.67 -15.26 -1.31
CA GLU A 182 -17.04 -14.14 -0.44
C GLU A 182 -16.32 -14.22 0.91
N GLN A 183 -16.32 -15.39 1.55
CA GLN A 183 -15.61 -15.58 2.82
C GLN A 183 -14.11 -15.33 2.70
N ILE A 184 -13.50 -15.69 1.57
CA ILE A 184 -12.09 -15.40 1.28
C ILE A 184 -11.84 -13.90 1.17
N ILE A 185 -12.76 -13.16 0.53
CA ILE A 185 -12.67 -11.69 0.45
C ILE A 185 -12.76 -11.06 1.84
N GLU A 186 -13.74 -11.43 2.66
CA GLU A 186 -13.84 -10.93 4.03
C GLU A 186 -12.57 -11.21 4.85
N THR A 187 -12.02 -12.42 4.68
CA THR A 187 -10.74 -12.80 5.33
C THR A 187 -9.60 -11.90 4.85
N ALA A 188 -9.52 -11.65 3.55
CA ALA A 188 -8.49 -10.81 2.96
C ALA A 188 -8.59 -9.36 3.44
N GLU A 189 -9.80 -8.82 3.51
CA GLU A 189 -10.06 -7.46 4.00
C GLU A 189 -9.63 -7.31 5.46
N SER A 190 -9.97 -8.29 6.32
CA SER A 190 -9.59 -8.28 7.74
C SER A 190 -8.08 -8.43 7.97
N ASP A 191 -7.41 -9.29 7.18
CA ASP A 191 -5.97 -9.51 7.35
C ASP A 191 -5.11 -8.37 6.79
N GLY A 192 -5.62 -7.64 5.79
CA GLY A 192 -4.83 -6.74 4.95
C GLY A 192 -3.84 -7.52 4.07
N PHE A 193 -2.70 -6.88 3.76
CA PHE A 193 -1.69 -7.42 2.84
C PHE A 193 -2.27 -7.79 1.47
N TRP A 194 -3.09 -6.90 0.91
CA TRP A 194 -3.77 -7.06 -0.37
C TRP A 194 -2.88 -7.64 -1.49
N SER A 195 -1.62 -7.21 -1.59
CA SER A 195 -0.71 -7.74 -2.61
C SER A 195 -0.45 -9.24 -2.46
N VAL A 196 -0.46 -9.78 -1.24
CA VAL A 196 -0.32 -11.22 -1.00
C VAL A 196 -1.51 -11.98 -1.59
N TRP A 197 -2.73 -11.52 -1.33
CA TRP A 197 -3.95 -12.14 -1.83
C TRP A 197 -4.01 -12.11 -3.36
N MET A 198 -3.71 -10.96 -3.97
CA MET A 198 -3.62 -10.83 -5.43
C MET A 198 -2.55 -11.77 -6.02
N THR A 199 -1.39 -11.88 -5.38
CA THR A 199 -0.34 -12.79 -5.85
C THR A 199 -0.74 -14.25 -5.73
N VAL A 200 -1.34 -14.70 -4.63
CA VAL A 200 -1.72 -16.11 -4.44
C VAL A 200 -2.83 -16.54 -5.41
N PHE A 201 -3.78 -15.65 -5.66
CA PHE A 201 -4.93 -15.88 -6.54
C PHE A 201 -4.69 -15.45 -8.00
N TYR A 202 -3.44 -15.22 -8.43
CA TYR A 202 -3.12 -14.68 -9.76
C TYR A 202 -3.68 -15.48 -10.98
N GLN A 203 -4.07 -16.74 -10.78
CA GLN A 203 -4.65 -17.61 -11.81
C GLN A 203 -6.19 -17.67 -11.78
N ASP A 204 -6.84 -16.99 -10.83
CA ASP A 204 -8.29 -16.98 -10.66
C ASP A 204 -8.82 -15.56 -10.91
N ALA A 205 -9.17 -15.27 -12.17
CA ALA A 205 -9.61 -13.95 -12.60
C ALA A 205 -10.84 -13.43 -11.84
N ASP A 206 -11.74 -14.32 -11.39
CA ASP A 206 -12.90 -13.93 -10.58
C ASP A 206 -12.44 -13.50 -9.17
N MET A 207 -11.57 -14.26 -8.51
CA MET A 207 -11.01 -13.84 -7.22
C MET A 207 -10.24 -12.53 -7.31
N LEU A 208 -9.46 -12.31 -8.38
CA LEU A 208 -8.76 -11.04 -8.61
C LEU A 208 -9.75 -9.88 -8.77
N ASN A 209 -10.81 -10.06 -9.56
CA ASN A 209 -11.84 -9.04 -9.73
C ASN A 209 -12.61 -8.75 -8.43
N ARG A 210 -12.89 -9.77 -7.62
CA ARG A 210 -13.47 -9.59 -6.28
C ARG A 210 -12.54 -8.82 -5.34
N LEU A 211 -11.25 -9.15 -5.30
CA LEU A 211 -10.23 -8.43 -4.53
C LEU A 211 -10.03 -6.99 -5.01
N LEU A 212 -10.17 -6.72 -6.31
CA LEU A 212 -10.13 -5.35 -6.82
C LEU A 212 -11.39 -4.56 -6.44
N SER A 213 -12.52 -5.26 -6.25
CA SER A 213 -13.85 -4.68 -5.98
C SER A 213 -14.29 -4.70 -4.53
N ALA A 214 -13.49 -5.26 -3.63
CA ALA A 214 -13.87 -5.39 -2.23
C ALA A 214 -14.07 -4.01 -1.59
N ALA A 215 -15.11 -3.91 -0.75
CA ALA A 215 -15.60 -2.65 -0.21
C ALA A 215 -14.58 -1.94 0.69
N SER A 216 -13.69 -2.70 1.34
CA SER A 216 -12.67 -2.18 2.24
C SER A 216 -11.44 -1.67 1.48
N TYR A 217 -11.15 -2.20 0.29
CA TYR A 217 -10.05 -1.76 -0.56
C TYR A 217 -10.41 -0.52 -1.40
N LYS A 218 -10.99 0.48 -0.72
CA LYS A 218 -11.35 1.77 -1.31
C LYS A 218 -10.14 2.43 -1.96
N GLY A 219 -10.38 3.09 -3.08
CA GLY A 219 -9.35 3.80 -3.83
C GLY A 219 -8.29 2.87 -4.42
N THR A 220 -8.55 1.57 -4.63
CA THR A 220 -7.64 0.74 -5.46
C THR A 220 -7.67 1.25 -6.89
N SER A 221 -6.51 1.50 -7.48
CA SER A 221 -6.36 1.98 -8.86
C SER A 221 -6.79 0.91 -9.88
N ARG A 222 -8.04 0.93 -10.31
CA ARG A 222 -8.60 -0.07 -11.24
C ARG A 222 -7.93 -0.07 -12.60
N GLN A 223 -7.57 1.12 -13.08
CA GLN A 223 -6.83 1.30 -14.34
C GLN A 223 -5.43 0.67 -14.33
N SER A 224 -4.93 0.22 -13.17
CA SER A 224 -3.68 -0.53 -13.06
C SER A 224 -3.83 -2.02 -13.36
N PHE A 225 -5.02 -2.49 -13.75
CA PHE A 225 -5.30 -3.89 -14.02
C PHE A 225 -6.15 -4.03 -15.29
N ASP A 226 -5.98 -5.15 -15.99
CA ASP A 226 -6.88 -5.52 -17.09
C ASP A 226 -8.17 -6.16 -16.56
N GLN A 227 -9.06 -6.55 -17.47
CA GLN A 227 -10.33 -7.20 -17.15
C GLN A 227 -10.18 -8.55 -16.41
N ASN A 228 -9.02 -9.18 -16.49
CA ASN A 228 -8.72 -10.44 -15.80
C ASN A 228 -8.02 -10.20 -14.45
N GLY A 229 -7.81 -8.94 -14.05
CA GLY A 229 -7.08 -8.58 -12.84
C GLY A 229 -5.56 -8.69 -12.96
N SER A 230 -5.02 -8.84 -14.17
CA SER A 230 -3.57 -8.86 -14.39
C SER A 230 -3.00 -7.43 -14.36
N PRO A 231 -1.84 -7.21 -13.74
CA PRO A 231 -1.31 -5.87 -13.55
C PRO A 231 -0.78 -5.24 -14.86
N LEU A 232 -1.25 -4.03 -15.15
CA LEU A 232 -0.87 -3.17 -16.27
C LEU A 232 0.14 -2.09 -15.86
N ILE A 233 0.76 -1.46 -16.85
CA ILE A 233 1.54 -0.22 -16.67
C ILE A 233 0.55 0.93 -16.40
N ARG A 234 0.76 1.71 -15.34
CA ARG A 234 -0.16 2.82 -14.98
C ARG A 234 0.14 4.11 -15.75
N VAL A 235 1.39 4.38 -16.09
CA VAL A 235 1.81 5.54 -16.88
C VAL A 235 2.80 5.07 -17.95
N ALA A 236 2.58 5.46 -19.21
CA ALA A 236 3.47 5.09 -20.32
C ALA A 236 4.93 5.55 -20.03
N GLY A 237 5.89 4.65 -20.21
CA GLY A 237 7.31 4.90 -19.91
C GLY A 237 7.76 4.54 -18.48
N GLU A 238 6.89 3.96 -17.65
CA GLU A 238 7.22 3.52 -16.29
C GLU A 238 7.51 2.03 -16.12
N ILE A 239 7.60 1.23 -17.19
CA ILE A 239 8.07 -0.18 -17.17
C ILE A 239 8.89 -0.47 -18.42
#